data_AF-A0A956IZB7-F1
#
_entry.id   AF-A0A956IZB7-F1
#
_cell.length_a   1.000
_cell.length_b   1.000
_cell.length_c   1.000
_cell.angle_alpha   90.00
_cell.angle_beta   90.00
_cell.angle_gamma   90.00
#
_symmetry.space_group_name_H-M   'P 1'
#
loop_
_entity.id
_entity.type
_entity.pdbx_description
1 polymer ?
#
loop_
_entity_poly.entity_id
_entity_poly.type
_entity_poly.pdbx_seq_one_letter_code
_entity_poly.pdbx_strand_id
1 'polypeptide(L)'
;MTSALDRIQEQSTRLVEMARGIQVLGMLTWPSDVVDAFVEGWHKGQRELPVVTPPQVDLSAQIDGLEALLEEFDLGHPLGRYLAATAASYLDAARLVTAAGTRGFLELSRNLYGDPSSRMPGTNASYLDAAQTLLDTTGPLAESIGPDAADYCLTAEYVRAELEQRMSSFFTQHQVEVVIDESLASKAAASATRIRIRGRTCFSHEDLAQLLEHEAFVHSATALNGRAQPIVGALGLGAPRTTSTQEGLATLAEVLTGAIDLARLRRLALRTVAVHNAL
;
A
#
# COMPACT_ATOMS: atom_id res chain seq x y z
N MET A 1 38.55 -13.90 -4.26
CA MET A 1 37.18 -14.38 -4.58
C MET A 1 36.23 -13.59 -3.72
N THR A 2 35.37 -12.77 -4.32
CA THR A 2 34.26 -12.09 -3.64
C THR A 2 33.38 -13.17 -2.99
N SER A 3 33.06 -13.05 -1.70
CA SER A 3 32.29 -14.07 -1.01
C SER A 3 30.86 -14.14 -1.57
N ALA A 4 30.16 -15.25 -1.36
CA ALA A 4 28.76 -15.36 -1.79
C ALA A 4 27.87 -14.25 -1.17
N LEU A 5 28.19 -13.82 0.06
CA LEU A 5 27.49 -12.74 0.75
C LEU A 5 27.79 -11.37 0.15
N ASP A 6 29.04 -11.10 -0.24
CA ASP A 6 29.40 -9.84 -0.90
C ASP A 6 28.64 -9.68 -2.22
N ARG A 7 28.49 -10.77 -2.99
CA ARG A 7 27.69 -10.78 -4.23
C ARG A 7 26.22 -10.50 -3.95
N ILE A 8 25.63 -11.15 -2.93
CA ILE A 8 24.25 -10.91 -2.52
C ILE A 8 24.04 -9.45 -2.09
N GLN A 9 25.02 -8.87 -1.39
CA GLN A 9 24.96 -7.48 -0.95
C GLN A 9 24.99 -6.50 -2.12
N GLU A 10 25.89 -6.71 -3.07
CA GLU A 10 25.96 -5.93 -4.31
C GLU A 10 24.65 -6.01 -5.10
N GLN A 11 24.15 -7.22 -5.33
CA GLN A 11 22.90 -7.48 -6.04
C GLN A 11 21.69 -6.86 -5.33
N SER A 12 21.64 -6.97 -3.99
CA SER A 12 20.61 -6.33 -3.17
C SER A 12 20.66 -4.80 -3.28
N THR A 13 21.86 -4.22 -3.38
CA THR A 13 22.03 -2.76 -3.49
C THR A 13 21.52 -2.25 -4.83
N ARG A 14 21.94 -2.91 -5.93
CA ARG A 14 21.44 -2.62 -7.29
C ARG A 14 19.92 -2.76 -7.40
N LEU A 15 19.35 -3.79 -6.77
CA LEU A 15 17.89 -3.96 -6.74
C LEU A 15 17.18 -2.80 -6.02
N VAL A 16 17.69 -2.35 -4.86
CA VAL A 16 17.12 -1.21 -4.13
C VAL A 16 17.18 0.08 -4.96
N GLU A 17 18.27 0.30 -5.70
CA GLU A 17 18.43 1.46 -6.58
C GLU A 17 17.40 1.45 -7.71
N MET A 18 17.23 0.31 -8.39
CA MET A 18 16.21 0.16 -9.45
C MET A 18 14.79 0.33 -8.91
N ALA A 19 14.49 -0.31 -7.78
CA ALA A 19 13.17 -0.29 -7.16
C ALA A 19 12.73 1.13 -6.73
N ARG A 20 13.67 2.00 -6.32
CA ARG A 20 13.37 3.38 -5.92
C ARG A 20 12.70 4.19 -7.02
N GLY A 21 13.03 3.90 -8.28
CA GLY A 21 12.45 4.55 -9.45
C GLY A 21 11.04 4.09 -9.78
N ILE A 22 10.51 3.02 -9.17
CA ILE A 22 9.23 2.42 -9.53
C ILE A 22 8.21 2.70 -8.42
N GLN A 23 7.47 3.81 -8.56
CA GLN A 23 6.48 4.26 -7.59
C GLN A 23 5.06 4.15 -8.18
N VAL A 24 4.52 2.93 -8.26
CA VAL A 24 3.24 2.61 -8.93
C VAL A 24 2.13 3.60 -8.58
N LEU A 25 1.85 3.82 -7.29
CA LEU A 25 0.79 4.74 -6.87
C LEU A 25 1.07 6.18 -7.31
N GLY A 26 2.28 6.69 -7.08
CA GLY A 26 2.65 8.05 -7.46
C GLY A 26 2.60 8.29 -8.97
N MET A 27 2.92 7.26 -9.76
CA MET A 27 2.93 7.31 -11.22
C MET A 27 1.54 7.21 -11.84
N LEU A 28 0.59 6.54 -11.18
CA LEU A 28 -0.77 6.32 -11.67
C LEU A 28 -1.82 7.25 -11.05
N THR A 29 -1.43 8.08 -10.08
CA THR A 29 -2.35 9.00 -9.39
C THR A 29 -2.97 10.00 -10.35
N TRP A 30 -4.28 10.21 -10.25
CA TRP A 30 -4.99 11.23 -11.01
C TRP A 30 -4.74 12.63 -10.43
N PRO A 31 -4.74 13.67 -11.28
CA PRO A 31 -4.77 15.05 -10.81
C PRO A 31 -5.93 15.30 -9.84
N SER A 32 -5.71 16.12 -8.80
CA SER A 32 -6.70 16.34 -7.73
C SER A 32 -7.97 17.03 -8.25
N ASP A 33 -7.83 17.93 -9.23
CA ASP A 33 -8.94 18.62 -9.89
C ASP A 33 -9.88 17.67 -10.62
N VAL A 34 -9.37 16.59 -11.22
CA VAL A 34 -10.19 15.53 -11.84
C VAL A 34 -11.04 14.83 -10.78
N VAL A 35 -10.44 14.50 -9.62
CA VAL A 35 -11.14 13.82 -8.53
C VAL A 35 -12.20 14.75 -7.93
N ASP A 36 -11.85 16.00 -7.67
CA ASP A 36 -12.76 16.99 -7.11
C ASP A 36 -13.97 17.25 -8.03
N ALA A 37 -13.72 17.40 -9.34
CA ALA A 37 -14.77 17.57 -10.33
C ALA A 37 -15.71 16.35 -10.41
N PHE A 38 -15.16 15.13 -10.37
CA PHE A 38 -15.95 13.90 -10.37
C PHE A 38 -16.85 13.80 -9.13
N VAL A 39 -16.30 14.08 -7.95
CA VAL A 39 -17.04 14.02 -6.68
C VAL A 39 -18.12 15.11 -6.62
N GLU A 40 -17.80 16.33 -7.04
CA GLU A 40 -18.77 17.44 -7.09
C GLU A 40 -19.90 17.14 -8.09
N GLY A 41 -19.57 16.62 -9.27
CA GLY A 41 -20.55 16.17 -10.26
C GLY A 41 -21.46 15.07 -9.71
N TRP A 42 -20.89 14.07 -9.04
CA TRP A 42 -21.65 13.00 -8.39
C TRP A 42 -22.66 13.54 -7.37
N HIS A 43 -22.25 14.49 -6.51
CA HIS A 43 -23.13 15.13 -5.54
C HIS A 43 -24.25 15.96 -6.20
N LYS A 44 -23.99 16.53 -7.37
CA LYS A 44 -24.98 17.26 -8.19
C LYS A 44 -25.86 16.34 -9.05
N GLY A 45 -25.65 15.01 -8.99
CA GLY A 45 -26.36 14.04 -9.82
C GLY A 45 -25.85 13.92 -11.27
N GLN A 46 -24.75 14.60 -11.60
CA GLN A 46 -24.06 14.56 -12.89
C GLN A 46 -23.01 13.44 -12.86
N ARG A 47 -23.45 12.21 -13.11
CA ARG A 47 -22.64 10.99 -12.98
C ARG A 47 -21.90 10.65 -14.27
N GLU A 48 -21.03 11.55 -14.71
CA GLU A 48 -20.15 11.31 -15.85
C GLU A 48 -18.83 10.68 -15.37
N LEU A 49 -18.29 9.74 -16.16
CA LEU A 49 -16.99 9.15 -15.85
C LEU A 49 -15.87 10.17 -16.13
N PRO A 50 -14.85 10.25 -15.27
CA PRO A 50 -13.73 11.15 -15.47
C PRO A 50 -12.92 10.70 -16.69
N VAL A 51 -12.57 11.67 -17.54
CA VAL A 51 -11.70 11.44 -18.69
C VAL A 51 -10.28 11.80 -18.28
N VAL A 52 -9.43 10.78 -18.14
CA VAL A 52 -8.03 10.95 -17.72
C VAL A 52 -7.12 10.43 -18.80
N THR A 53 -6.15 11.24 -19.20
CA THR A 53 -5.06 10.80 -20.08
C THR A 53 -4.12 9.89 -19.28
N PRO A 54 -3.93 8.62 -19.69
CA PRO A 54 -3.01 7.73 -19.00
C PRO A 54 -1.59 8.32 -18.97
N PRO A 55 -0.89 8.23 -17.83
CA PRO A 55 0.45 8.76 -17.70
C PRO A 55 1.40 8.04 -18.68
N GLN A 56 2.23 8.81 -19.37
CA GLN A 56 3.30 8.28 -20.22
C GLN A 56 4.59 8.29 -19.41
N VAL A 57 4.93 7.14 -18.81
CA VAL A 57 6.12 6.99 -17.97
C VAL A 57 7.12 6.10 -18.70
N ASP A 58 8.34 6.59 -18.88
CA ASP A 58 9.45 5.78 -19.39
C ASP A 58 10.18 5.11 -18.23
N LEU A 59 10.14 3.78 -18.20
CA LEU A 59 10.85 2.93 -17.24
C LEU A 59 11.77 1.92 -17.96
N SER A 60 12.16 2.20 -19.21
CA SER A 60 13.02 1.31 -20.01
C SER A 60 14.31 0.94 -19.28
N ALA A 61 15.02 1.92 -18.71
CA ALA A 61 16.26 1.68 -17.97
C ALA A 61 16.05 0.77 -16.74
N GLN A 62 14.95 0.93 -16.00
CA GLN A 62 14.62 0.08 -14.86
C GLN A 62 14.23 -1.33 -15.31
N ILE A 63 13.49 -1.46 -16.41
CA ILE A 63 13.11 -2.74 -17.00
C ILE A 63 14.36 -3.51 -17.42
N ASP A 64 15.22 -2.91 -18.25
CA ASP A 64 16.46 -3.53 -18.73
C ASP A 64 17.39 -3.91 -17.56
N GLY A 65 17.51 -3.02 -16.57
CA GLY A 65 18.33 -3.25 -15.38
C GLY A 65 17.82 -4.39 -14.49
N LEU A 66 16.50 -4.52 -14.34
CA LEU A 66 15.87 -5.62 -13.58
C LEU A 66 15.95 -6.95 -14.33
N GLU A 67 15.78 -6.94 -15.66
CA GLU A 67 15.97 -8.13 -16.50
C GLU A 67 17.40 -8.65 -16.42
N ALA A 68 18.40 -7.78 -16.54
CA ALA A 68 19.80 -8.15 -16.38
C ALA A 68 20.08 -8.73 -14.98
N LEU A 69 19.57 -8.11 -13.92
CA LEU A 69 19.73 -8.61 -12.54
C LEU A 69 19.12 -10.01 -12.35
N LEU A 70 17.98 -10.30 -12.99
CA LEU A 70 17.31 -11.59 -12.89
C LEU A 70 18.19 -12.75 -13.39
N GLU A 71 19.05 -12.50 -14.38
CA GLU A 71 19.99 -13.50 -14.91
C GLU A 71 21.17 -13.75 -13.96
N GLU A 72 21.46 -12.84 -13.04
CA GLU A 72 22.62 -12.91 -12.14
C GLU A 72 22.33 -13.61 -10.79
N PHE A 73 21.07 -13.72 -10.38
CA PHE A 73 20.72 -14.25 -9.06
C PHE A 73 20.95 -15.76 -8.95
N ASP A 74 21.61 -16.19 -7.88
CA ASP A 74 21.76 -17.61 -7.55
C ASP A 74 20.47 -18.18 -6.93
N LEU A 75 19.66 -18.87 -7.76
CA LEU A 75 18.41 -19.51 -7.32
C LEU A 75 18.62 -20.75 -6.43
N GLY A 76 19.86 -21.27 -6.35
CA GLY A 76 20.23 -22.30 -5.38
C GLY A 76 20.25 -21.75 -3.95
N HIS A 77 20.62 -20.48 -3.79
CA HIS A 77 20.69 -19.81 -2.50
C HIS A 77 19.33 -19.19 -2.08
N PRO A 78 18.88 -19.35 -0.83
CA PRO A 78 17.60 -18.77 -0.37
C PRO A 78 17.49 -17.26 -0.56
N LEU A 79 18.57 -16.51 -0.29
CA LEU A 79 18.60 -15.06 -0.51
C LEU A 79 18.58 -14.69 -1.99
N GLY A 80 19.20 -15.49 -2.87
CA GLY A 80 19.13 -15.26 -4.31
C GLY A 80 17.70 -15.48 -4.83
N ARG A 81 16.99 -16.51 -4.35
CA ARG A 81 15.55 -16.69 -4.64
C ARG A 81 14.70 -15.52 -4.15
N TYR A 82 14.97 -15.00 -2.95
CA TYR A 82 14.26 -13.83 -2.41
C TYR A 82 14.48 -12.60 -3.31
N LEU A 83 15.73 -12.31 -3.66
CA LEU A 83 16.07 -11.17 -4.52
C LEU A 83 15.46 -11.32 -5.91
N ALA A 84 15.54 -12.50 -6.52
CA ALA A 84 14.93 -12.78 -7.82
C ALA A 84 13.41 -12.58 -7.80
N ALA A 85 12.70 -13.13 -6.80
CA ALA A 85 11.27 -12.93 -6.67
C ALA A 85 10.91 -11.44 -6.48
N THR A 86 11.72 -10.72 -5.70
CA THR A 86 11.53 -9.28 -5.47
C THR A 86 11.76 -8.48 -6.74
N ALA A 87 12.85 -8.72 -7.46
CA ALA A 87 13.17 -8.10 -8.74
C ALA A 87 12.09 -8.36 -9.79
N ALA A 88 11.62 -9.61 -9.93
CA ALA A 88 10.53 -9.97 -10.83
C ALA A 88 9.26 -9.18 -10.53
N SER A 89 8.90 -9.01 -9.24
CA SER A 89 7.72 -8.23 -8.87
C SER A 89 7.86 -6.73 -9.19
N TYR A 90 9.06 -6.17 -9.11
CA TYR A 90 9.32 -4.79 -9.54
C TYR A 90 9.32 -4.65 -11.07
N LEU A 91 9.80 -5.67 -11.79
CA LEU A 91 9.74 -5.70 -13.25
C LEU A 91 8.30 -5.70 -13.74
N ASP A 92 7.45 -6.55 -13.14
CA ASP A 92 6.01 -6.56 -13.42
C ASP A 92 5.35 -5.24 -13.05
N ALA A 93 5.77 -4.58 -11.97
CA ALA A 93 5.26 -3.26 -11.59
C ALA A 93 5.70 -2.15 -12.56
N ALA A 94 6.93 -2.19 -13.06
CA ALA A 94 7.39 -1.26 -14.09
C ALA A 94 6.58 -1.45 -15.38
N ARG A 95 6.42 -2.70 -15.83
CA ARG A 95 5.57 -3.04 -16.98
C ARG A 95 4.10 -2.66 -16.78
N LEU A 96 3.59 -2.79 -15.56
CA LEU A 96 2.23 -2.38 -15.21
C LEU A 96 2.06 -0.87 -15.47
N VAL A 97 2.99 -0.06 -14.95
CA VAL A 97 2.94 1.40 -15.13
C VAL A 97 3.05 1.79 -16.60
N THR A 98 3.95 1.17 -17.38
CA THR A 98 4.09 1.48 -18.81
C THR A 98 2.90 1.01 -19.65
N ALA A 99 2.16 0.00 -19.18
CA ALA A 99 0.93 -0.49 -19.82
C ALA A 99 -0.33 0.32 -19.46
N ALA A 100 -0.22 1.40 -18.68
CA ALA A 100 -1.36 2.22 -18.27
C ALA A 100 -2.23 2.65 -19.46
N GLY A 101 -3.54 2.47 -19.35
CA GLY A 101 -4.50 2.75 -20.44
C GLY A 101 -4.64 1.65 -21.48
N THR A 102 -3.95 0.51 -21.34
CA THR A 102 -4.07 -0.65 -22.22
C THR A 102 -4.68 -1.86 -21.50
N ARG A 103 -5.10 -2.89 -22.25
CA ARG A 103 -5.58 -4.16 -21.67
C ARG A 103 -4.50 -4.88 -20.84
N GLY A 104 -3.22 -4.73 -21.20
CA GLY A 104 -2.10 -5.36 -20.50
C GLY A 104 -1.97 -4.90 -19.05
N PHE A 105 -2.42 -3.68 -18.73
CA PHE A 105 -2.45 -3.17 -17.35
C PHE A 105 -3.22 -4.12 -16.41
N LEU A 106 -4.40 -4.57 -16.84
CA LEU A 106 -5.24 -5.40 -15.99
C LEU A 106 -4.61 -6.78 -15.72
N GLU A 107 -4.01 -7.39 -16.73
CA GLU A 107 -3.34 -8.68 -16.59
C GLU A 107 -2.16 -8.61 -15.62
N LEU A 108 -1.32 -7.56 -15.74
CA LEU A 108 -0.21 -7.32 -14.83
C LEU A 108 -0.70 -6.99 -13.41
N SER A 109 -1.77 -6.22 -13.27
CA SER A 109 -2.37 -5.86 -11.98
C SER A 109 -2.87 -7.10 -11.24
N ARG A 110 -3.57 -8.01 -11.94
CA ARG A 110 -4.04 -9.29 -11.39
C ARG A 110 -2.89 -10.18 -10.94
N ASN A 111 -1.79 -10.21 -11.69
CA ASN A 111 -0.61 -11.01 -11.31
C ASN A 111 0.06 -10.49 -10.03
N LEU A 112 0.12 -9.16 -9.86
CA LEU A 112 0.76 -8.53 -8.70
C LEU A 112 -0.13 -8.52 -7.45
N TYR A 113 -1.41 -8.16 -7.61
CA TYR A 113 -2.31 -7.84 -6.50
C TYR A 113 -3.46 -8.83 -6.33
N GLY A 114 -3.62 -9.78 -7.26
CA GLY A 114 -4.67 -10.79 -7.24
C GLY A 114 -5.98 -10.32 -7.89
N ASP A 115 -6.97 -11.22 -7.88
CA ASP A 115 -8.33 -10.96 -8.36
C ASP A 115 -9.33 -11.24 -7.23
N PRO A 116 -10.38 -10.41 -7.04
CA PRO A 116 -11.41 -10.65 -6.02
C PRO A 116 -12.04 -12.05 -6.10
N SER A 117 -12.10 -12.64 -7.28
CA SER A 117 -12.67 -13.97 -7.54
C SER A 117 -11.69 -15.10 -7.23
N SER A 118 -10.43 -14.77 -6.90
CA SER A 118 -9.41 -15.75 -6.51
C SER A 118 -9.74 -16.37 -5.16
N ARG A 119 -9.42 -17.66 -5.01
CA ARG A 119 -9.60 -18.39 -3.75
C ARG A 119 -8.62 -17.91 -2.69
N MET A 120 -9.11 -17.73 -1.47
CA MET A 120 -8.25 -17.47 -0.34
C MET A 120 -7.47 -18.74 0.03
N PRO A 121 -6.15 -18.65 0.28
CA PRO A 121 -5.34 -19.79 0.69
C PRO A 121 -5.94 -20.54 1.88
N GLY A 122 -6.04 -21.87 1.77
CA GLY A 122 -6.55 -22.72 2.85
C GLY A 122 -8.08 -22.73 3.01
N THR A 123 -8.84 -22.07 2.13
CA THR A 123 -10.31 -22.06 2.17
C THR A 123 -10.92 -22.38 0.81
N ASN A 124 -12.23 -22.67 0.79
CA ASN A 124 -13.01 -22.79 -0.45
C ASN A 124 -13.64 -21.46 -0.91
N ALA A 125 -13.54 -20.41 -0.10
CA ALA A 125 -14.12 -19.11 -0.39
C ALA A 125 -13.16 -18.25 -1.21
N SER A 126 -13.72 -17.46 -2.13
CA SER A 126 -12.99 -16.36 -2.77
C SER A 126 -12.90 -15.14 -1.85
N TYR A 127 -12.04 -14.18 -2.20
CA TYR A 127 -12.01 -12.89 -1.50
C TYR A 127 -13.36 -12.16 -1.60
N LEU A 128 -14.05 -12.30 -2.74
CA LEU A 128 -15.40 -11.78 -2.95
C LEU A 128 -16.42 -12.44 -2.03
N ASP A 129 -16.40 -13.77 -1.89
CA ASP A 129 -17.31 -14.49 -0.99
C ASP A 129 -17.13 -14.04 0.46
N ALA A 130 -15.88 -13.86 0.89
CA ALA A 130 -15.56 -13.38 2.23
C ALA A 130 -16.04 -11.94 2.45
N ALA A 131 -15.81 -11.05 1.47
CA ALA A 131 -16.29 -9.67 1.52
C ALA A 131 -17.82 -9.61 1.60
N GLN A 132 -18.52 -10.38 0.77
CA GLN A 132 -19.98 -10.41 0.76
C GLN A 132 -20.54 -10.97 2.07
N THR A 133 -19.98 -12.08 2.56
CA THR A 133 -20.36 -12.67 3.85
C THR A 133 -20.22 -11.67 5.00
N LEU A 134 -19.13 -10.90 5.01
CA LEU A 134 -18.89 -9.87 6.00
C LEU A 134 -19.96 -8.77 5.93
N LEU A 135 -20.26 -8.28 4.73
CA LEU A 135 -21.25 -7.22 4.52
C LEU A 135 -22.65 -7.67 4.92
N ASP A 136 -23.03 -8.89 4.57
CA ASP A 136 -24.33 -9.48 4.88
C ASP A 136 -24.48 -9.71 6.39
N THR A 137 -23.46 -10.29 7.02
CA THR A 137 -23.46 -10.58 8.47
C THR A 137 -23.51 -9.30 9.32
N THR A 138 -22.83 -8.25 8.87
CA THR A 138 -22.74 -6.99 9.61
C THR A 138 -23.80 -5.95 9.23
N GLY A 139 -24.61 -6.22 8.21
CA GLY A 139 -25.64 -5.31 7.71
C GLY A 139 -26.60 -4.81 8.80
N PRO A 140 -27.25 -5.69 9.57
CA PRO A 140 -28.21 -5.29 10.61
C PRO A 140 -27.58 -4.39 11.68
N LEU A 141 -26.32 -4.67 12.07
CA LEU A 141 -25.60 -3.88 13.05
C LEU A 141 -25.24 -2.50 12.48
N ALA A 142 -24.76 -2.44 11.24
CA ALA A 142 -24.42 -1.19 10.58
C ALA A 142 -25.64 -0.25 10.43
N GLU A 143 -26.82 -0.80 10.14
CA GLU A 143 -28.08 -0.03 10.09
C GLU A 143 -28.46 0.53 11.46
N SER A 144 -28.14 -0.17 12.55
CA SER A 144 -28.47 0.25 13.91
C SER A 144 -27.54 1.31 14.49
N ILE A 145 -26.28 1.37 14.05
CA ILE A 145 -25.25 2.29 14.57
C ILE A 145 -25.33 3.68 13.90
N GLY A 146 -25.96 3.78 12.72
CA GLY A 146 -26.02 5.02 11.95
C GLY A 146 -24.68 5.35 11.25
N PRO A 147 -24.62 6.44 10.46
CA PRO A 147 -23.37 6.86 9.84
C PRO A 147 -22.35 7.27 10.89
N ASP A 148 -21.21 6.58 10.88
CA ASP A 148 -20.08 6.78 11.78
C ASP A 148 -19.35 8.09 11.40
N ALA A 149 -19.89 9.20 11.86
CA ALA A 149 -19.24 10.49 11.82
C ALA A 149 -18.98 10.91 13.26
N ALA A 150 -17.71 10.98 13.65
CA ALA A 150 -17.33 11.65 14.87
C ALA A 150 -17.94 13.06 14.87
N ASP A 151 -18.66 13.43 15.92
CA ASP A 151 -19.22 14.78 16.11
C ASP A 151 -18.11 15.84 16.37
N TYR A 152 -16.85 15.44 16.26
CA TYR A 152 -15.66 16.24 16.51
C TYR A 152 -14.66 16.09 15.35
N CYS A 153 -13.76 17.07 15.25
CA CYS A 153 -12.73 17.12 14.22
C CYS A 153 -11.38 17.34 14.91
N LEU A 154 -10.51 16.33 14.88
CA LEU A 154 -9.10 16.49 15.27
C LEU A 154 -8.33 17.10 14.10
N THR A 155 -7.52 18.12 14.37
CA THR A 155 -6.68 18.75 13.33
C THR A 155 -5.47 17.90 12.99
N ALA A 156 -4.92 18.09 11.80
CA ALA A 156 -3.68 17.42 11.40
C ALA A 156 -2.52 17.72 12.36
N GLU A 157 -2.43 18.94 12.90
CA GLU A 157 -1.41 19.31 13.89
C GLU A 157 -1.54 18.54 15.19
N TYR A 158 -2.78 18.33 15.67
CA TYR A 158 -3.04 17.54 16.86
C TYR A 158 -2.66 16.07 16.64
N VAL A 159 -3.10 15.49 15.52
CA VAL A 159 -2.76 14.11 15.15
C VAL A 159 -1.25 13.93 15.00
N ARG A 160 -0.55 14.89 14.38
CA ARG A 160 0.91 14.87 14.27
C ARG A 160 1.57 14.80 15.64
N ALA A 161 1.19 15.69 16.56
CA ALA A 161 1.77 15.75 17.90
C ALA A 161 1.52 14.46 18.69
N GLU A 162 0.30 13.92 18.63
CA GLU A 162 -0.05 12.65 19.28
C GLU A 162 0.74 11.46 18.70
N LEU A 163 0.86 11.37 17.37
CA LEU A 163 1.66 10.32 16.73
C LEU A 163 3.12 10.43 17.14
N GLU A 164 3.73 11.61 17.03
CA GLU A 164 5.13 11.84 17.44
C GLU A 164 5.36 11.44 18.90
N GLN A 165 4.46 11.82 19.80
CA GLN A 165 4.53 11.46 21.22
C GLN A 165 4.48 9.94 21.42
N ARG A 166 3.48 9.25 20.86
CA ARG A 166 3.27 7.81 21.06
C ARG A 166 4.36 6.97 20.39
N MET A 167 4.90 7.45 19.27
CA MET A 167 5.98 6.80 18.53
C MET A 167 7.34 6.93 19.24
N SER A 168 7.55 7.99 20.02
CA SER A 168 8.86 8.30 20.64
C SER A 168 9.41 7.19 21.54
N SER A 169 8.55 6.43 22.24
CA SER A 169 8.98 5.33 23.11
C SER A 169 9.34 4.06 22.34
N PHE A 170 8.82 3.89 21.12
CA PHE A 170 9.06 2.72 20.29
C PHE A 170 10.26 2.94 19.36
N PHE A 171 10.26 4.07 18.64
CA PHE A 171 11.28 4.44 17.67
C PHE A 171 12.44 5.20 18.34
N THR A 172 13.26 4.47 19.09
CA THR A 172 14.37 5.05 19.87
C THR A 172 15.68 5.16 19.10
N GLN A 173 15.92 4.27 18.14
CA GLN A 173 17.15 4.21 17.34
C GLN A 173 17.00 4.78 15.92
N HIS A 174 15.76 4.87 15.44
CA HIS A 174 15.42 5.34 14.11
C HIS A 174 14.37 6.43 14.25
N GLN A 175 14.50 7.54 13.51
CA GLN A 175 13.49 8.59 13.52
C GLN A 175 12.48 8.34 12.41
N VAL A 176 11.19 8.32 12.77
CA VAL A 176 10.08 8.36 11.83
C VAL A 176 9.42 9.73 11.98
N GLU A 177 9.52 10.54 10.94
CA GLU A 177 9.00 11.90 10.90
C GLU A 177 7.51 11.90 10.52
N VAL A 178 6.68 12.68 11.21
CA VAL A 178 5.28 12.86 10.84
C VAL A 178 5.11 14.20 10.13
N VAL A 179 4.68 14.17 8.87
CA VAL A 179 4.63 15.34 7.99
C VAL A 179 3.19 15.63 7.58
N ILE A 180 2.77 16.89 7.66
CA ILE A 180 1.48 17.33 7.12
C ILE A 180 1.66 17.61 5.62
N ASP A 181 0.89 16.92 4.79
CA ASP A 181 0.89 17.04 3.34
C ASP A 181 -0.49 17.51 2.85
N GLU A 182 -0.56 18.77 2.41
CA GLU A 182 -1.78 19.40 1.92
C GLU A 182 -2.31 18.76 0.61
N SER A 183 -1.43 18.11 -0.14
CA SER A 183 -1.71 17.53 -1.46
C SER A 183 -2.06 16.05 -1.43
N LEU A 184 -2.01 15.43 -0.25
CA LEU A 184 -2.25 13.99 -0.11
C LEU A 184 -3.71 13.65 -0.41
N ALA A 185 -3.94 12.71 -1.32
CA ALA A 185 -5.29 12.25 -1.68
C ALA A 185 -5.90 11.37 -0.56
N SER A 186 -5.11 10.45 0.00
CA SER A 186 -5.49 9.62 1.15
C SER A 186 -5.41 10.41 2.46
N LYS A 187 -6.02 9.90 3.55
CA LYS A 187 -5.86 10.49 4.89
C LYS A 187 -4.40 10.43 5.37
N ALA A 188 -3.68 9.38 5.01
CA ALA A 188 -2.26 9.23 5.31
C ALA A 188 -1.54 8.32 4.31
N ALA A 189 -0.21 8.33 4.36
CA ALA A 189 0.66 7.40 3.66
C ALA A 189 1.99 7.24 4.42
N ALA A 190 2.38 6.01 4.75
CA ALA A 190 3.69 5.74 5.34
C ALA A 190 4.78 5.36 4.34
N SER A 191 6.00 5.61 4.79
CA SER A 191 7.25 5.05 4.31
C SER A 191 8.08 4.63 5.53
N ALA A 192 9.25 4.03 5.31
CA ALA A 192 10.11 3.60 6.42
C ALA A 192 10.44 4.73 7.42
N THR A 193 10.60 5.98 6.96
CA THR A 193 11.09 7.08 7.81
C THR A 193 10.15 8.26 7.87
N ARG A 194 8.99 8.20 7.19
CA ARG A 194 8.00 9.27 7.19
C ARG A 194 6.58 8.74 7.17
N ILE A 195 5.71 9.34 7.96
CA ILE A 195 4.26 9.19 7.90
C ILE A 195 3.70 10.53 7.45
N ARG A 196 3.11 10.58 6.26
CA ARG A 196 2.42 11.77 5.77
C ARG A 196 0.97 11.72 6.17
N ILE A 197 0.43 12.79 6.74
CA ILE A 197 -0.99 12.94 7.06
C ILE A 197 -1.57 14.10 6.25
N ARG A 198 -2.80 13.95 5.79
CA ARG A 198 -3.46 14.99 4.98
C ARG A 198 -3.82 16.20 5.83
N GLY A 199 -3.41 17.40 5.40
CA GLY A 199 -3.69 18.63 6.15
C GLY A 199 -5.16 19.04 6.17
N ARG A 200 -5.85 18.92 5.02
CA ARG A 200 -7.22 19.42 4.82
C ARG A 200 -8.30 18.38 5.12
N THR A 201 -8.17 17.64 6.21
CA THR A 201 -9.16 16.63 6.59
C THR A 201 -9.38 16.60 8.10
N CYS A 202 -10.57 16.16 8.50
CA CYS A 202 -10.88 15.88 9.90
C CYS A 202 -10.47 14.45 10.23
N PHE A 203 -9.80 14.30 11.36
CA PHE A 203 -9.47 13.01 11.94
C PHE A 203 -10.33 12.72 13.16
N SER A 204 -10.54 11.43 13.44
CA SER A 204 -11.10 10.94 14.70
C SER A 204 -10.03 10.25 15.56
N HIS A 205 -10.39 9.88 16.79
CA HIS A 205 -9.50 9.08 17.64
C HIS A 205 -9.24 7.68 17.05
N GLU A 206 -10.22 7.13 16.35
CA GLU A 206 -10.11 5.86 15.62
C GLU A 206 -9.13 6.00 14.45
N ASP A 207 -9.18 7.11 13.69
CA ASP A 207 -8.16 7.39 12.66
C ASP A 207 -6.76 7.43 13.29
N LEU A 208 -6.58 8.15 14.41
CA LEU A 208 -5.27 8.24 15.09
C LEU A 208 -4.76 6.85 15.52
N ALA A 209 -5.62 6.03 16.12
CA ALA A 209 -5.26 4.66 16.52
C ALA A 209 -4.90 3.80 15.31
N GLN A 210 -5.72 3.86 14.25
CA GLN A 210 -5.48 3.13 13.00
C GLN A 210 -4.14 3.55 12.36
N LEU A 211 -3.84 4.86 12.31
CA LEU A 211 -2.56 5.36 11.78
C LEU A 211 -1.37 4.87 12.59
N LEU A 212 -1.46 4.89 13.92
CA LEU A 212 -0.37 4.43 14.77
C LEU A 212 -0.07 2.95 14.53
N GLU A 213 -1.09 2.09 14.56
CA GLU A 213 -0.92 0.64 14.47
C GLU A 213 -0.60 0.18 13.05
N HIS A 214 -1.33 0.70 12.05
CA HIS A 214 -1.17 0.31 10.64
C HIS A 214 0.07 0.93 10.01
N GLU A 215 0.18 2.26 10.07
CA GLU A 215 1.20 3.00 9.32
C GLU A 215 2.55 2.98 10.07
N ALA A 216 2.55 3.26 11.38
CA ALA A 216 3.80 3.33 12.14
C ALA A 216 4.33 1.93 12.50
N PHE A 217 3.54 1.15 13.24
CA PHE A 217 4.04 -0.11 13.84
C PHE A 217 4.05 -1.31 12.90
N VAL A 218 3.42 -1.23 11.73
CA VAL A 218 3.59 -2.23 10.66
C VAL A 218 4.43 -1.67 9.51
N HIS A 219 3.93 -0.72 8.73
CA HIS A 219 4.65 -0.29 7.52
C HIS A 219 6.02 0.32 7.82
N SER A 220 6.09 1.35 8.68
CA SER A 220 7.38 1.99 9.01
C SER A 220 8.31 1.04 9.76
N ALA A 221 7.82 0.35 10.79
CA ALA A 221 8.62 -0.55 11.62
C ALA A 221 9.22 -1.73 10.83
N THR A 222 8.42 -2.41 10.00
CA THR A 222 8.92 -3.55 9.22
C THR A 222 9.90 -3.10 8.14
N ALA A 223 9.67 -1.94 7.51
CA ALA A 223 10.59 -1.37 6.53
C ALA A 223 11.92 -0.93 7.18
N LEU A 224 11.90 -0.32 8.38
CA LEU A 224 13.10 0.00 9.14
C LEU A 224 13.87 -1.26 9.54
N ASN A 225 13.19 -2.28 10.05
CA ASN A 225 13.81 -3.56 10.37
C ASN A 225 14.46 -4.21 9.14
N GLY A 226 13.83 -4.13 7.97
CA GLY A 226 14.39 -4.58 6.71
C GLY A 226 15.61 -3.77 6.25
N ARG A 227 15.60 -2.45 6.46
CA ARG A 227 16.76 -1.57 6.18
C ARG A 227 17.93 -1.78 7.14
N ALA A 228 17.66 -2.24 8.36
CA ALA A 228 18.70 -2.56 9.34
C ALA A 228 19.47 -3.86 9.00
N GLN A 229 19.03 -4.62 7.98
CA GLN A 229 19.70 -5.84 7.57
C GLN A 229 21.03 -5.53 6.85
N PRO A 230 22.18 -6.04 7.32
CA PRO A 230 23.49 -5.58 6.87
C PRO A 230 23.83 -6.00 5.43
N ILE A 231 23.32 -7.15 4.99
CA ILE A 231 23.65 -7.75 3.69
C ILE A 231 22.51 -7.56 2.68
N VAL A 232 21.24 -7.62 3.12
CA VAL A 232 20.09 -7.66 2.21
C VAL A 232 19.18 -6.47 2.47
N GLY A 233 19.65 -5.27 2.08
CA GLY A 233 18.87 -4.04 2.21
C GLY A 233 17.53 -4.06 1.45
N ALA A 234 17.39 -4.95 0.46
CA ALA A 234 16.15 -5.21 -0.26
C ALA A 234 15.02 -5.77 0.63
N LEU A 235 15.31 -6.22 1.85
CA LEU A 235 14.29 -6.57 2.85
C LEU A 235 13.52 -5.35 3.36
N GLY A 236 14.08 -4.14 3.22
CA GLY A 236 13.41 -2.88 3.55
C GLY A 236 12.53 -2.31 2.44
N LEU A 237 12.35 -3.05 1.33
CA LEU A 237 11.49 -2.63 0.22
C LEU A 237 10.04 -3.05 0.47
N GLY A 238 9.10 -2.13 0.23
CA GLY A 238 7.68 -2.44 0.07
C GLY A 238 7.42 -3.04 -1.30
N ALA A 239 7.97 -4.23 -1.55
CA ALA A 239 7.89 -4.88 -2.86
C ALA A 239 6.45 -5.24 -3.24
N PRO A 240 6.04 -5.13 -4.50
CA PRO A 240 4.68 -5.47 -4.93
C PRO A 240 4.22 -6.86 -4.48
N ARG A 241 5.12 -7.86 -4.51
CA ARG A 241 4.84 -9.23 -4.05
C ARG A 241 4.54 -9.36 -2.55
N THR A 242 4.96 -8.41 -1.72
CA THR A 242 4.73 -8.44 -0.26
C THR A 242 3.56 -7.56 0.16
N THR A 243 2.97 -6.78 -0.75
CA THR A 243 1.85 -5.87 -0.45
C THR A 243 0.69 -6.60 0.23
N SER A 244 0.23 -7.73 -0.30
CA SER A 244 -0.87 -8.48 0.33
C SER A 244 -0.57 -8.91 1.77
N THR A 245 0.66 -9.37 2.04
CA THR A 245 1.09 -9.74 3.40
C THR A 245 1.20 -8.52 4.31
N GLN A 246 1.73 -7.39 3.82
CA GLN A 246 1.89 -6.16 4.58
C GLN A 246 0.53 -5.57 4.97
N GLU A 247 -0.38 -5.43 4.01
CA GLU A 247 -1.75 -4.96 4.27
C GLU A 247 -2.53 -5.91 5.18
N GLY A 248 -2.34 -7.22 5.01
CA GLY A 248 -2.93 -8.24 5.88
C GLY A 248 -2.42 -8.16 7.32
N LEU A 249 -1.12 -7.99 7.51
CA LEU A 249 -0.51 -7.81 8.84
C LEU A 249 -0.96 -6.50 9.49
N ALA A 250 -1.05 -5.42 8.71
CA ALA A 250 -1.50 -4.13 9.19
C ALA A 250 -2.98 -4.18 9.60
N THR A 251 -3.84 -4.78 8.78
CA THR A 251 -5.26 -5.00 9.14
C THR A 251 -5.41 -5.91 10.36
N LEU A 252 -4.58 -6.96 10.48
CA LEU A 252 -4.56 -7.82 11.66
C LEU A 252 -4.13 -7.05 12.91
N ALA A 253 -3.15 -6.16 12.81
CA ALA A 253 -2.75 -5.29 13.90
C ALA A 253 -3.91 -4.38 14.33
N GLU A 254 -4.63 -3.76 13.39
CA GLU A 254 -5.83 -2.97 13.70
C GLU A 254 -6.88 -3.79 14.49
N VAL A 255 -7.11 -5.05 14.10
CA VAL A 255 -8.05 -5.96 14.81
C VAL A 255 -7.58 -6.28 16.22
N LEU A 256 -6.31 -6.67 16.38
CA LEU A 256 -5.78 -7.14 17.67
C LEU A 256 -5.69 -6.04 18.72
N THR A 257 -5.46 -4.80 18.29
CA THR A 257 -5.37 -3.64 19.19
C THR A 257 -6.71 -2.93 19.39
N GLY A 258 -7.77 -3.35 18.70
CA GLY A 258 -9.07 -2.68 18.72
C GLY A 258 -9.05 -1.32 18.00
N ALA A 259 -8.08 -1.07 17.13
CA ALA A 259 -7.97 0.12 16.30
C ALA A 259 -8.76 0.01 14.98
N ILE A 260 -9.59 -1.02 14.82
CA ILE A 260 -10.52 -1.19 13.71
C ILE A 260 -11.97 -1.05 14.19
N ASP A 261 -12.74 -0.22 13.50
CA ASP A 261 -14.19 -0.09 13.70
C ASP A 261 -14.97 -0.90 12.62
N LEU A 262 -16.28 -1.01 12.84
CA LEU A 262 -17.16 -1.73 11.90
C LEU A 262 -17.20 -1.05 10.52
N ALA A 263 -17.16 0.28 10.50
CA ALA A 263 -17.21 1.05 9.26
C ALA A 263 -15.97 0.77 8.39
N ARG A 264 -14.77 0.71 8.97
CA ARG A 264 -13.49 0.37 8.37
C ARG A 264 -13.50 -1.04 7.83
N LEU A 265 -13.95 -2.01 8.62
CA LEU A 265 -14.07 -3.39 8.20
C LEU A 265 -14.99 -3.53 6.97
N ARG A 266 -16.16 -2.87 7.02
CA ARG A 266 -17.10 -2.84 5.88
C ARG A 266 -16.53 -2.07 4.68
N ARG A 267 -15.79 -0.98 4.88
CA ARG A 267 -15.10 -0.25 3.78
C ARG A 267 -14.11 -1.15 3.04
N LEU A 268 -13.36 -1.99 3.74
CA LEU A 268 -12.44 -2.95 3.12
C LEU A 268 -13.20 -3.97 2.26
N ALA A 269 -14.28 -4.57 2.78
CA ALA A 269 -15.13 -5.49 2.03
C ALA A 269 -15.79 -4.83 0.81
N LEU A 270 -16.32 -3.61 0.97
CA LEU A 270 -16.91 -2.84 -0.13
C LEU A 270 -15.89 -2.54 -1.24
N ARG A 271 -14.62 -2.30 -0.90
CA ARG A 271 -13.56 -2.11 -1.91
C ARG A 271 -13.35 -3.38 -2.73
N THR A 272 -13.36 -4.56 -2.12
CA THR A 272 -13.27 -5.83 -2.86
C THR A 272 -14.44 -6.01 -3.83
N VAL A 273 -15.66 -5.72 -3.39
CA VAL A 273 -16.86 -5.77 -4.25
C VAL A 273 -16.79 -4.73 -5.37
N ALA A 274 -16.35 -3.50 -5.07
CA ALA A 274 -16.22 -2.44 -6.05
C ALA A 274 -15.19 -2.77 -7.14
N VAL A 275 -14.04 -3.37 -6.76
CA VAL A 275 -13.05 -3.85 -7.73
C VAL A 275 -13.65 -4.96 -8.59
N HIS A 276 -14.35 -5.94 -8.01
CA HIS A 276 -15.01 -6.99 -8.80
C HIS A 276 -15.99 -6.44 -9.83
N ASN A 277 -16.80 -5.45 -9.46
CA ASN A 277 -17.77 -4.82 -10.37
C ASN A 277 -17.12 -3.97 -11.47
N ALA A 278 -15.86 -3.55 -11.28
CA ALA A 278 -15.11 -2.75 -12.25
C ALA A 278 -14.32 -3.60 -13.27
N LEU A 279 -14.17 -4.90 -13.01
CA LEU A 279 -13.46 -5.87 -13.85
C LEU A 279 -14.34 -6.47 -14.95
#